data_AF-A0A3B4EPG2-F1
#
_entry.id   AF-A0A3B4EPG2-F1
#
_cell.length_a   1.000
_cell.length_b   1.000
_cell.length_c   1.000
_cell.angle_alpha   90.00
_cell.angle_beta   90.00
_cell.angle_gamma   90.00
#
_symmetry.space_group_name_H-M   'P 1'
#
loop_
_entity.id
_entity.type
_entity.pdbx_description
1 polymer ?
#
loop_
_entity_poly.entity_id
_entity_poly.type
_entity_poly.pdbx_seq_one_letter_code
_entity_poly.pdbx_strand_id
1 'polypeptide(L)'
;PGSMVVTPGQSMSLTCKVSGYSVTDSSYCSHWIRQPAGKALEWIVAICGGGDTYYSDKLKSRFEITRDTSSSTVTLRGQNLQTGDTAVYYCAPVSVFFSLVTERFFV
;
A
#
# COMPACT_ATOMS: atom_id res chain seq x y z
N PRO A 1 1.11 -4.21 15.16
CA PRO A 1 1.72 -2.99 14.57
C PRO A 1 3.24 -3.06 14.68
N GLY A 2 3.94 -3.17 13.55
CA GLY A 2 5.40 -3.14 13.50
C GLY A 2 5.88 -1.76 13.10
N SER A 3 6.92 -1.27 13.78
CA SER A 3 7.70 -0.12 13.32
C SER A 3 8.93 -0.63 12.58
N MET A 4 9.13 -0.14 11.37
CA MET A 4 10.29 -0.39 10.54
C MET A 4 11.07 0.92 10.43
N VAL A 5 12.40 0.86 10.58
CA VAL A 5 13.27 2.02 10.36
C VAL A 5 14.12 1.70 9.14
N VAL A 6 14.05 2.55 8.13
CA VAL A 6 14.76 2.37 6.86
C VAL A 6 15.69 3.56 6.64
N THR A 7 16.94 3.29 6.26
CA THR A 7 17.90 4.37 5.96
C THR A 7 17.54 5.00 4.61
N PRO A 8 17.66 6.33 4.45
CA PRO A 8 17.47 6.97 3.15
C PRO A 8 18.32 6.32 2.05
N GLY A 9 17.74 6.19 0.85
CA GLY A 9 18.35 5.48 -0.28
C GLY A 9 18.15 3.97 -0.28
N GLN A 10 17.74 3.36 0.84
CA GLN A 10 17.36 1.95 0.87
C GLN A 10 15.94 1.74 0.33
N SER A 11 15.62 0.47 0.04
CA SER A 11 14.29 0.04 -0.34
C SER A 11 13.55 -0.54 0.85
N MET A 12 12.22 -0.40 0.86
CA MET A 12 11.34 -1.08 1.81
C MET A 12 10.36 -1.99 1.09
N SER A 13 9.82 -2.96 1.83
CA SER A 13 8.71 -3.78 1.38
C SER A 13 7.70 -3.91 2.52
N LEU A 14 6.47 -3.49 2.27
CA LEU A 14 5.35 -3.65 3.19
C LEU A 14 4.36 -4.64 2.60
N THR A 15 4.07 -5.71 3.32
CA THR A 15 3.17 -6.77 2.85
C THR A 15 1.90 -6.73 3.66
N CYS A 16 0.76 -6.62 2.99
CA CYS A 16 -0.56 -6.66 3.59
C CYS A 16 -1.25 -7.96 3.25
N LYS A 17 -1.67 -8.72 4.27
CA LYS A 17 -2.51 -9.91 4.05
C LYS A 17 -3.97 -9.52 4.02
N VAL A 18 -4.61 -9.79 2.89
CA VAL A 18 -6.02 -9.53 2.70
C VAL A 18 -6.85 -10.66 3.32
N SER A 19 -7.91 -10.28 4.04
CA SER A 19 -8.94 -11.19 4.52
C SER A 19 -10.31 -10.59 4.29
N GLY A 20 -11.31 -11.42 3.99
CA GLY A 20 -12.70 -11.00 3.75
C GLY A 20 -13.11 -10.84 2.28
N TYR A 21 -12.16 -10.87 1.33
CA TYR A 21 -12.43 -10.97 -0.12
C TYR A 21 -11.26 -11.67 -0.83
N SER A 22 -11.47 -12.08 -2.08
CA SER A 22 -10.38 -12.61 -2.91
C SER A 22 -9.61 -11.47 -3.56
N VAL A 23 -8.27 -11.50 -3.48
CA VAL A 23 -7.42 -10.50 -4.16
C VAL A 23 -7.54 -10.54 -5.69
N THR A 24 -8.21 -11.56 -6.25
CA THR A 24 -8.55 -11.69 -7.68
C THR A 24 -9.98 -11.27 -8.02
N ASP A 25 -10.80 -10.91 -7.02
CA ASP A 25 -12.17 -10.45 -7.25
C ASP A 25 -12.15 -9.05 -7.87
N SER A 26 -12.63 -8.93 -9.12
CA SER A 26 -12.66 -7.68 -9.87
C SER A 26 -13.56 -6.62 -9.26
N SER A 27 -14.42 -6.98 -8.29
CA SER A 27 -15.26 -6.05 -7.53
C SER A 27 -14.48 -5.28 -6.46
N TYR A 28 -13.22 -5.65 -6.21
CA TYR A 28 -12.38 -5.09 -5.16
C TYR A 28 -11.05 -4.58 -5.69
N CYS A 29 -10.59 -3.49 -5.08
CA CYS A 29 -9.24 -2.99 -5.26
C CYS A 29 -8.55 -2.87 -3.90
N SER A 30 -7.25 -3.14 -3.89
CA SER A 30 -6.40 -3.05 -2.71
C SER A 30 -5.55 -1.80 -2.82
N HIS A 31 -5.71 -0.88 -1.87
CA HIS A 31 -5.09 0.45 -1.90
C HIS A 31 -3.98 0.53 -0.86
N TRP A 32 -2.91 1.23 -1.24
CA TRP A 32 -1.90 1.72 -0.32
C TRP A 32 -2.01 3.23 -0.16
N ILE A 33 -2.06 3.66 1.10
CA ILE A 33 -2.23 5.06 1.50
C ILE A 33 -1.15 5.35 2.54
N ARG A 34 -0.54 6.53 2.51
CA ARG A 34 0.37 6.97 3.58
C ARG A 34 -0.17 8.19 4.29
N GLN A 35 0.25 8.37 5.53
CA GLN A 35 0.01 9.57 6.32
C GLN A 35 1.32 10.05 6.93
N PRO A 36 1.94 11.08 6.34
CA PRO A 36 3.06 11.75 6.99
C PRO A 36 2.61 12.40 8.30
N ALA A 37 3.52 12.51 9.28
CA ALA A 37 3.22 13.11 10.57
C ALA A 37 2.66 14.54 10.41
N GLY A 38 1.48 14.80 11.00
CA GLY A 38 0.81 16.10 10.92
C GLY A 38 0.17 16.43 9.57
N LYS A 39 0.10 15.49 8.62
CA LYS A 39 -0.50 15.69 7.29
C LYS A 39 -1.74 14.81 7.07
N ALA A 40 -2.50 15.15 6.02
CA ALA A 40 -3.62 14.36 5.55
C ALA A 40 -3.15 13.03 4.92
N LEU A 41 -4.10 12.11 4.72
CA LEU A 41 -3.87 10.86 4.00
C LEU A 41 -3.55 11.14 2.52
N GLU A 42 -2.50 10.50 2.03
CA GLU A 42 -2.05 10.56 0.63
C GLU A 42 -2.17 9.16 0.02
N TRP A 43 -3.03 9.02 -1.00
CA TRP A 43 -3.11 7.79 -1.77
C TRP A 43 -1.86 7.60 -2.63
N ILE A 44 -1.33 6.37 -2.67
CA ILE A 44 -0.07 6.03 -3.35
C ILE A 44 -0.36 5.23 -4.61
N VAL A 45 -1.00 4.08 -4.45
CA VAL A 45 -1.18 3.09 -5.51
C VAL A 45 -2.34 2.16 -5.15
N ALA A 46 -2.98 1.57 -6.16
CA ALA A 46 -3.97 0.52 -6.01
C ALA A 46 -3.76 -0.59 -7.04
N ILE A 47 -4.16 -1.81 -6.69
CA ILE A 47 -4.28 -2.94 -7.61
C ILE A 47 -5.66 -3.58 -7.48
N CYS A 48 -6.37 -3.71 -8.59
CA CYS A 48 -7.71 -4.29 -8.64
C CYS A 48 -7.66 -5.78 -8.96
N GLY A 49 -8.72 -6.53 -8.62
CA GLY A 49 -8.82 -7.98 -8.88
C GLY A 49 -8.44 -8.39 -10.30
N GLY A 50 -8.86 -7.61 -11.30
CA GLY A 50 -8.54 -7.80 -12.71
C GLY A 50 -7.06 -7.65 -13.09
N GLY A 51 -6.24 -7.07 -12.21
CA GLY A 51 -4.81 -6.85 -12.43
C GLY A 51 -4.46 -5.40 -12.80
N ASP A 52 -5.46 -4.56 -13.03
CA ASP A 52 -5.25 -3.13 -13.29
C ASP A 52 -4.58 -2.46 -12.09
N THR A 53 -3.57 -1.65 -12.38
CA THR A 53 -2.84 -0.87 -11.38
C THR A 53 -3.00 0.62 -11.62
N TYR A 54 -3.18 1.36 -10.53
CA TYR A 54 -3.36 2.80 -10.56
C TYR A 54 -2.34 3.43 -9.63
N TYR A 55 -1.62 4.44 -10.09
CA TYR A 55 -0.59 5.12 -9.31
C TYR A 55 -0.90 6.59 -9.13
N SER A 56 -0.50 7.14 -7.99
CA SER A 56 -0.50 8.58 -7.73
C SER A 56 0.58 9.25 -8.55
N ASP A 57 0.23 10.31 -9.29
CA ASP A 57 1.18 11.02 -10.14
C ASP A 57 2.40 11.55 -9.39
N LYS A 58 2.24 11.87 -8.10
CA LYS A 58 3.31 12.39 -7.24
C LYS A 58 4.29 11.31 -6.76
N LEU A 59 3.84 10.05 -6.72
CA LEU A 59 4.52 8.97 -5.99
C LEU A 59 4.88 7.78 -6.88
N LYS A 60 4.35 7.72 -8.11
CA LYS A 60 4.54 6.61 -9.06
C LYS A 60 6.00 6.25 -9.37
N SER A 61 6.94 7.18 -9.20
CA SER A 61 8.37 6.92 -9.46
C SER A 61 9.09 6.22 -8.31
N ARG A 62 8.51 6.20 -7.11
CA ARG A 62 9.16 5.68 -5.89
C ARG A 62 8.51 4.40 -5.37
N PHE A 63 7.29 4.11 -5.77
CA PHE A 63 6.51 3.00 -5.22
C PHE A 63 6.02 2.08 -6.32
N GLU A 64 6.08 0.78 -6.04
CA GLU A 64 5.61 -0.30 -6.89
C GLU A 64 4.65 -1.18 -6.07
N ILE A 65 3.58 -1.66 -6.70
CA ILE A 65 2.65 -2.60 -6.06
C ILE A 65 2.74 -3.96 -6.71
N THR A 66 2.74 -5.00 -5.89
CA THR A 66 2.63 -6.39 -6.35
C THR A 66 1.55 -7.11 -5.57
N ARG A 67 0.99 -8.16 -6.18
CA ARG A 67 -0.04 -9.01 -5.57
C ARG A 67 0.36 -10.46 -5.74
N ASP A 68 0.23 -11.22 -4.66
CA ASP A 68 0.37 -12.67 -4.67
C ASP A 68 -0.98 -13.32 -4.36
N THR A 69 -1.51 -14.02 -5.36
CA THR A 69 -2.81 -14.70 -5.30
C THR A 69 -2.76 -15.97 -4.46
N SER A 70 -1.59 -16.60 -4.33
CA SER A 70 -1.42 -17.84 -3.56
C SER A 70 -1.49 -17.59 -2.05
N SER A 71 -0.92 -16.47 -1.61
CA SER A 71 -0.91 -16.06 -0.20
C SER A 71 -1.99 -15.03 0.15
N SER A 72 -2.74 -14.54 -0.84
CA SER A 72 -3.70 -13.44 -0.72
C SER A 72 -3.06 -12.20 -0.09
N THR A 73 -1.88 -11.84 -0.58
CA THR A 73 -1.12 -10.68 -0.10
C THR A 73 -0.95 -9.62 -1.17
N VAL A 74 -0.87 -8.37 -0.73
CA VAL A 74 -0.58 -7.21 -1.57
C VAL A 74 0.59 -6.47 -0.94
N THR A 75 1.64 -6.28 -1.73
CA THR A 75 2.92 -5.76 -1.27
C THR A 75 3.20 -4.40 -1.90
N LEU A 76 3.55 -3.42 -1.09
CA LEU A 76 4.09 -2.13 -1.51
C LEU A 76 5.60 -2.16 -1.39
N ARG A 77 6.30 -1.96 -2.51
CA ARG A 77 7.74 -1.81 -2.54
C ARG A 77 8.09 -0.34 -2.75
N GLY A 78 8.77 0.26 -1.78
CA GLY A 78 9.34 1.60 -1.89
C GLY A 78 10.80 1.52 -2.32
N GLN A 79 11.21 2.26 -3.33
CA GLN A 79 12.58 2.32 -3.84
C GLN A 79 13.15 3.72 -3.65
N ASN A 80 14.45 3.80 -3.31
CA ASN A 80 15.17 5.05 -3.10
C ASN A 80 14.44 6.00 -2.12
N LEU A 81 14.05 5.47 -0.96
CA LEU A 81 13.25 6.21 0.02
C LEU A 81 13.99 7.44 0.53
N GLN A 82 13.24 8.52 0.72
CA GLN A 82 13.76 9.77 1.27
C GLN A 82 13.18 10.01 2.65
N THR A 83 13.79 10.90 3.42
CA THR A 83 13.26 11.31 4.74
C THR A 83 11.81 11.81 4.66
N GLY A 84 11.43 12.42 3.53
CA GLY A 84 10.06 12.86 3.26
C GLY A 84 9.04 11.75 3.02
N ASP A 85 9.47 10.49 2.91
CA ASP A 85 8.61 9.31 2.77
C ASP A 85 8.31 8.65 4.12
N THR A 86 8.85 9.17 5.23
CA THR A 86 8.52 8.74 6.60
C THR A 86 7.04 9.01 6.88
N ALA A 87 6.29 7.95 7.15
CA ALA A 87 4.83 8.02 7.29
C ALA A 87 4.27 6.74 7.92
N VAL A 88 3.02 6.83 8.37
CA VAL A 88 2.22 5.62 8.61
C VAL A 88 1.64 5.16 7.28
N TYR A 89 1.92 3.92 6.90
CA TYR A 89 1.38 3.29 5.70
C TYR A 89 0.20 2.39 6.05
N TYR A 90 -0.84 2.48 5.24
CA TYR A 90 -2.11 1.81 5.41
C TYR A 90 -2.43 0.99 4.17
N CYS A 91 -2.79 -0.27 4.41
CA CYS A 91 -3.40 -1.12 3.41
C CYS A 91 -4.90 -1.16 3.64
N ALA A 92 -5.67 -0.83 2.60
CA ALA A 92 -7.12 -0.84 2.68
C ALA A 92 -7.75 -1.48 1.45
N PRO A 93 -8.58 -2.53 1.61
CA PRO A 93 -9.54 -2.86 0.58
C PRO A 93 -10.61 -1.78 0.44
N VAL A 94 -10.89 -1.45 -0.80
CA VAL A 94 -12.08 -0.69 -1.18
C VAL A 94 -12.97 -1.65 -1.94
N SER A 95 -14.07 -2.04 -1.30
CA SER A 95 -15.28 -2.42 -2.04
C SER A 95 -16.00 -1.13 -2.41
N VAL A 96 -16.87 -1.15 -3.41
CA VAL A 96 -17.68 0.00 -3.84
C VAL A 96 -18.49 0.68 -2.71
N PHE A 97 -18.47 0.14 -1.47
CA PHE A 97 -19.26 0.57 -0.32
C PHE A 97 -18.52 0.70 1.04
N PHE A 98 -17.30 0.18 1.24
CA PHE A 98 -16.59 0.25 2.54
C PHE A 98 -15.06 0.35 2.43
N SER A 99 -14.44 1.10 3.37
CA SER A 99 -12.98 1.12 3.58
C SER A 99 -12.66 0.45 4.92
N LEU A 100 -11.96 -0.68 4.86
CA LEU A 100 -11.34 -1.31 6.03
C LEU A 100 -9.85 -1.01 5.95
N VAL A 101 -9.25 -0.43 6.99
CA VAL A 101 -7.79 -0.38 7.10
C VAL A 101 -7.35 -1.65 7.80
N THR A 102 -6.81 -2.60 7.06
CA THR A 102 -6.47 -3.92 7.60
C THR A 102 -5.17 -3.85 8.40
N GLU A 103 -4.18 -3.07 7.94
CA GLU A 103 -2.85 -3.02 8.55
C GLU A 103 -2.23 -1.62 8.54
N ARG A 104 -1.46 -1.33 9.59
CA ARG A 104 -0.72 -0.09 9.81
C ARG A 104 0.77 -0.39 9.97
N PHE A 105 1.60 0.25 9.16
CA PHE A 105 3.05 0.13 9.20
C PHE A 105 3.65 1.49 9.51
N PHE A 106 4.55 1.56 10.49
CA PHE A 106 5.32 2.78 10.74
C PHE A 106 6.64 2.63 10.00
N VAL A 107 6.92 3.56 9.10
CA VAL A 107 8.18 3.65 8.35
C VAL A 107 8.75 5.03 8.52
#